data_AF-A0A7C0Y3U7-F1
#
_entry.id   AF-A0A7C0Y3U7-F1
#
_cell.length_a   1.000
_cell.length_b   1.000
_cell.length_c   1.000
_cell.angle_alpha   90.00
_cell.angle_beta   90.00
_cell.angle_gamma   90.00
#
_symmetry.space_group_name_H-M   'P 1'
#
loop_
_entity.id
_entity.type
_entity.pdbx_description
1 polymer ?
#
loop_
_entity_poly.entity_id
_entity_poly.type
_entity_poly.pdbx_seq_one_letter_code
_entity_poly.pdbx_strand_id
1 'polypeptide(L)'
;MPTSLRERLAILFEGGFARLLLVPALAFIGIFVLFPLVWSVILSFTNYSLIGIRAVKYGFVGIQNYVRILTDFVFQDSIVNSFKFTLFSALIGQAFLGLALAIVARMKLPEGPLGTLIKVLRAIAITLVFISWVIPEVVAGYAWAAITERGGLLSRLLGIEGRLYLERP
;
A
#
# COMPACT_ATOMS: atom_id res chain seq x y z
N MET A 1 -24.58 38.70 1.35
CA MET A 1 -25.28 38.11 0.19
C MET A 1 -24.80 38.82 -1.07
N PRO A 2 -24.51 38.13 -2.19
CA PRO A 2 -23.99 38.77 -3.41
C PRO A 2 -25.00 39.77 -3.95
N THR A 3 -24.55 41.02 -4.15
CA THR A 3 -25.40 42.18 -4.42
C THR A 3 -25.52 42.46 -5.92
N SER A 4 -24.65 41.89 -6.76
CA SER A 4 -24.67 42.11 -8.22
C SER A 4 -24.90 40.82 -9.02
N LEU A 5 -25.57 40.94 -10.19
CA LEU A 5 -25.81 39.85 -11.14
C LEU A 5 -24.48 39.21 -11.62
N ARG A 6 -23.42 40.01 -11.73
CA ARG A 6 -22.08 39.56 -12.14
C ARG A 6 -21.43 38.65 -11.09
N GLU A 7 -21.57 38.96 -9.80
CA GLU A 7 -21.08 38.09 -8.73
C GLU A 7 -21.83 36.74 -8.68
N ARG A 8 -23.15 36.77 -8.90
CA ARG A 8 -23.95 35.54 -8.97
C ARG A 8 -23.56 34.66 -10.17
N LEU A 9 -23.31 35.27 -11.32
CA LEU A 9 -22.82 34.58 -12.51
C LEU A 9 -21.40 34.04 -12.33
N ALA A 10 -20.50 34.80 -11.68
CA ALA A 10 -19.15 34.34 -11.39
C ALA A 10 -19.14 33.11 -10.47
N ILE A 11 -19.95 33.08 -9.41
CA ILE A 11 -20.05 31.92 -8.49
C ILE A 11 -20.64 30.70 -9.20
N LEU A 12 -21.63 30.89 -10.09
CA LEU A 12 -22.21 29.82 -10.91
C LEU A 12 -21.21 29.29 -11.94
N PHE A 13 -20.45 30.18 -12.60
CA PHE A 13 -19.41 29.80 -13.55
C PHE A 13 -18.22 29.14 -12.85
N GLU A 14 -17.78 29.62 -11.69
CA GLU A 14 -16.70 29.00 -10.91
C GLU A 14 -17.10 27.59 -10.42
N GLY A 15 -18.32 27.43 -9.90
CA GLY A 15 -18.82 26.12 -9.49
C GLY A 15 -19.12 25.18 -10.67
N GLY A 16 -19.58 25.71 -11.81
CA GLY A 16 -19.83 24.93 -13.04
C GLY A 16 -18.54 24.49 -13.74
N PHE A 17 -17.59 25.41 -13.86
CA PHE A 17 -16.27 25.15 -14.45
C PHE A 17 -15.44 24.20 -13.59
N ALA A 18 -15.42 24.38 -12.26
CA ALA A 18 -14.77 23.43 -11.35
C ALA A 18 -15.35 22.01 -11.46
N ARG A 19 -16.67 21.87 -11.60
CA ARG A 19 -17.32 20.57 -11.83
C ARG A 19 -16.95 19.97 -13.19
N LEU A 20 -16.85 20.79 -14.23
CA LEU A 20 -16.42 20.33 -15.56
C LEU A 20 -14.97 19.80 -15.54
N LEU A 21 -14.09 20.44 -14.75
CA LEU A 21 -12.70 19.98 -14.58
C LEU A 21 -12.59 18.65 -13.81
N LEU A 22 -13.60 18.27 -13.01
CA LEU A 22 -13.66 16.97 -12.34
C LEU A 22 -14.12 15.85 -13.27
N VAL A 23 -14.86 16.17 -14.34
CA VAL A 23 -15.40 15.17 -15.28
C VAL A 23 -14.34 14.20 -15.81
N PRO A 24 -13.17 14.62 -16.33
CA PRO A 24 -12.17 13.67 -16.80
C PRO A 24 -11.65 12.75 -15.69
N ALA A 25 -11.39 13.27 -14.48
CA ALA A 25 -10.94 12.46 -13.36
C ALA A 25 -11.99 11.42 -12.94
N LEU A 26 -13.27 11.82 -12.84
CA LEU A 26 -14.37 10.93 -12.52
C LEU A 26 -14.62 9.91 -13.64
N ALA A 27 -14.47 10.29 -14.90
CA ALA A 27 -14.56 9.37 -16.03
C ALA A 27 -13.45 8.31 -15.96
N PHE A 28 -12.21 8.70 -15.65
CA PHE A 28 -11.11 7.77 -15.43
C PHE A 28 -11.40 6.80 -14.29
N ILE A 29 -11.86 7.28 -13.13
CA ILE A 29 -12.25 6.43 -12.00
C ILE A 29 -13.40 5.49 -12.42
N GLY A 30 -14.40 6.02 -13.12
CA GLY A 30 -15.54 5.25 -13.61
C GLY A 30 -15.12 4.09 -14.52
N ILE A 31 -14.27 4.36 -15.50
CA ILE A 31 -13.87 3.40 -16.54
C ILE A 31 -12.84 2.40 -16.02
N PHE A 32 -11.84 2.86 -15.27
CA PHE A 32 -10.70 2.01 -14.91
C PHE A 32 -10.76 1.43 -13.50
N VAL A 33 -11.63 1.95 -12.63
CA VAL A 33 -11.77 1.45 -11.25
C VAL A 33 -13.16 0.86 -11.04
N LEU A 34 -14.22 1.65 -11.24
CA LEU A 34 -15.58 1.23 -10.89
C LEU A 34 -16.12 0.17 -11.86
N PHE A 35 -15.93 0.35 -13.16
CA PHE A 35 -16.37 -0.62 -14.16
C PHE A 35 -15.77 -2.02 -13.93
N PRO A 36 -14.44 -2.23 -13.83
CA PRO A 36 -13.89 -3.56 -13.58
C PRO A 36 -14.26 -4.10 -12.21
N LEU A 37 -14.44 -3.25 -11.19
CA LEU A 37 -14.91 -3.67 -9.88
C LEU A 37 -16.33 -4.25 -9.95
N VAL A 38 -17.26 -3.51 -10.53
CA VAL A 38 -18.66 -3.95 -10.71
C VAL A 38 -18.73 -5.19 -11.58
N TRP A 39 -17.97 -5.23 -12.67
CA TRP A 39 -17.88 -6.41 -13.53
C TRP A 39 -17.37 -7.64 -12.77
N SER A 40 -16.33 -7.48 -11.95
CA SER A 40 -15.81 -8.57 -11.10
C SER A 40 -16.84 -9.08 -10.10
N VAL A 41 -17.62 -8.18 -9.50
CA VAL A 41 -18.73 -8.53 -8.59
C VAL A 41 -19.83 -9.28 -9.34
N ILE A 42 -20.19 -8.88 -10.56
CA ILE A 42 -21.17 -9.62 -11.37
C ILE A 42 -20.64 -11.03 -11.67
N LEU A 43 -19.39 -11.13 -12.11
CA LEU A 43 -18.76 -12.41 -12.45
C LEU A 43 -18.63 -13.34 -11.22
N SER A 44 -18.46 -12.82 -10.01
CA SER A 44 -18.37 -13.66 -8.81
C SER A 44 -19.67 -14.41 -8.48
N PHE A 45 -20.82 -13.99 -9.03
CA PHE A 45 -22.08 -14.76 -8.96
C PHE A 45 -22.24 -15.78 -10.10
N THR A 46 -21.21 -15.96 -10.94
CA THR A 46 -21.22 -16.90 -12.08
C THR A 46 -20.13 -17.97 -11.95
N ASN A 47 -20.19 -19.02 -12.76
CA ASN A 47 -19.09 -20.00 -12.86
C ASN A 47 -18.05 -19.64 -13.94
N TYR A 48 -17.89 -18.35 -14.26
CA TYR A 48 -16.94 -17.89 -15.26
C TYR A 48 -15.51 -18.34 -14.95
N SER A 49 -14.80 -18.80 -15.98
CA SER A 49 -13.37 -19.11 -15.90
C SER A 49 -12.65 -18.53 -17.10
N LEU A 50 -11.38 -18.15 -16.93
CA LEU A 50 -10.57 -17.58 -18.01
C LEU A 50 -10.24 -18.58 -19.13
N ILE A 51 -10.35 -19.89 -18.84
CA ILE A 51 -10.02 -20.99 -19.76
C ILE A 51 -11.12 -22.04 -19.78
N GLY A 52 -11.22 -22.78 -20.89
CA GLY A 52 -12.17 -23.89 -21.08
C GLY A 52 -13.58 -23.46 -21.49
N ILE A 53 -14.53 -24.40 -21.44
CA ILE A 53 -15.92 -24.20 -21.93
C ILE A 53 -16.62 -23.04 -21.21
N ARG A 54 -16.32 -22.84 -19.93
CA ARG A 54 -16.87 -21.77 -19.08
C ARG A 54 -16.30 -20.37 -19.41
N ALA A 55 -15.27 -20.27 -20.26
CA ALA A 55 -14.83 -18.99 -20.83
C ALA A 55 -15.81 -18.46 -21.89
N VAL A 56 -16.53 -19.36 -22.57
CA VAL A 56 -17.49 -19.00 -23.63
C VAL A 56 -18.94 -19.10 -23.15
N LYS A 57 -19.24 -20.11 -22.32
CA LYS A 57 -20.58 -20.36 -21.77
C LYS A 57 -20.51 -20.51 -20.25
N TYR A 58 -20.64 -19.38 -19.57
CA TYR A 58 -20.80 -19.35 -18.12
C TYR A 58 -22.26 -19.20 -17.74
N GLY A 59 -22.62 -19.72 -16.56
CA GLY A 59 -23.94 -19.66 -15.97
C GLY A 59 -23.92 -18.99 -14.61
N PHE A 60 -25.06 -18.44 -14.21
CA PHE A 60 -25.27 -17.88 -12.88
C PHE A 60 -25.35 -18.98 -11.83
N VAL A 61 -24.55 -18.86 -10.77
CA VAL A 61 -24.47 -19.81 -9.65
C VAL A 61 -24.83 -19.19 -8.30
N GLY A 62 -25.27 -17.93 -8.30
CA GLY A 62 -25.63 -17.21 -7.07
C GLY A 62 -24.44 -17.11 -6.11
N ILE A 63 -24.67 -17.43 -4.83
CA ILE A 63 -23.65 -17.26 -3.77
C ILE A 63 -22.69 -18.46 -3.61
N GLN A 64 -22.78 -19.48 -4.48
CA GLN A 64 -22.02 -20.72 -4.32
C GLN A 64 -20.50 -20.50 -4.26
N ASN A 65 -19.97 -19.54 -5.02
CA ASN A 65 -18.54 -19.21 -4.96
C ASN A 65 -18.14 -18.64 -3.60
N TYR A 66 -18.98 -17.82 -2.97
CA TYR A 66 -18.73 -17.26 -1.64
C TYR A 66 -18.76 -18.35 -0.57
N VAL A 67 -19.74 -19.26 -0.62
CA VAL A 67 -19.78 -20.41 0.30
C VAL A 67 -18.51 -21.24 0.14
N ARG A 68 -18.11 -21.55 -1.11
CA ARG A 68 -16.90 -22.33 -1.39
C ARG A 68 -15.65 -21.72 -0.76
N ILE A 69 -15.38 -20.43 -1.01
CA ILE A 69 -14.18 -19.78 -0.46
C ILE A 69 -14.26 -19.64 1.06
N LEU A 70 -15.42 -19.37 1.62
CA LEU A 70 -15.58 -19.20 3.07
C LEU A 70 -15.43 -20.53 3.82
N THR A 71 -15.67 -21.67 3.18
CA THR A 71 -15.40 -23.00 3.74
C THR A 71 -14.00 -23.54 3.42
N ASP A 72 -13.21 -22.83 2.62
CA ASP A 72 -11.87 -23.25 2.24
C ASP A 72 -10.85 -22.88 3.33
N PHE A 73 -10.19 -23.88 3.90
CA PHE A 73 -9.24 -23.69 4.99
C PHE A 73 -8.03 -22.84 4.57
N VAL A 74 -7.55 -23.00 3.33
CA VAL A 74 -6.40 -22.24 2.82
C VAL A 74 -6.77 -20.77 2.66
N PHE A 75 -8.00 -20.48 2.22
CA PHE A 75 -8.51 -19.11 2.14
C PHE A 75 -8.64 -18.46 3.52
N GLN A 76 -9.20 -19.18 4.50
CA GLN A 76 -9.32 -18.69 5.88
C GLN A 76 -7.95 -18.36 6.49
N ASP A 77 -6.98 -19.28 6.36
CA ASP A 77 -5.61 -19.06 6.83
C ASP A 77 -4.96 -17.86 6.12
N SER A 78 -5.19 -17.72 4.81
CA SER A 78 -4.67 -16.59 4.04
C SER A 78 -5.23 -15.25 4.55
N ILE A 79 -6.52 -15.16 4.87
CA ILE A 79 -7.12 -13.95 5.46
C ILE A 79 -6.47 -13.63 6.79
N VAL A 80 -6.31 -14.62 7.67
CA VAL A 80 -5.71 -14.41 9.00
C VAL A 80 -4.27 -13.95 8.86
N ASN A 81 -3.51 -14.54 7.94
CA ASN A 81 -2.12 -14.15 7.67
C ASN A 81 -2.04 -12.74 7.08
N SER A 82 -2.90 -12.39 6.12
CA SER A 82 -2.97 -11.03 5.57
C SER A 82 -3.34 -10.02 6.65
N PHE A 83 -4.29 -10.33 7.52
CA PHE A 83 -4.68 -9.45 8.63
C PHE A 83 -3.52 -9.25 9.62
N LYS A 84 -2.87 -10.34 10.06
CA LYS A 84 -1.68 -10.27 10.93
C LYS A 84 -0.58 -9.45 10.25
N PHE A 85 -0.30 -9.72 8.99
CA PHE A 85 0.69 -8.98 8.22
C PHE A 85 0.36 -7.49 8.21
N THR A 86 -0.83 -7.07 7.79
CA THR A 86 -1.22 -5.66 7.75
C THR A 86 -1.19 -5.01 9.14
N LEU A 87 -1.65 -5.71 10.18
CA LEU A 87 -1.65 -5.18 11.55
C LEU A 87 -0.23 -4.92 12.06
N PHE A 88 0.67 -5.90 11.93
CA PHE A 88 2.03 -5.76 12.43
C PHE A 88 2.92 -4.91 11.53
N SER A 89 2.78 -5.01 10.20
CA SER A 89 3.63 -4.27 9.25
C SER A 89 3.14 -2.84 9.03
N ALA A 90 1.88 -2.65 8.65
CA ALA A 90 1.38 -1.34 8.25
C ALA A 90 0.97 -0.49 9.46
N LEU A 91 0.21 -1.05 10.40
CA LEU A 91 -0.24 -0.27 11.56
C LEU A 91 0.86 -0.11 12.61
N ILE A 92 1.40 -1.21 13.13
CA ILE A 92 2.41 -1.16 14.19
C ILE A 92 3.78 -0.78 13.65
N GLY A 93 4.19 -1.29 12.48
CA GLY A 93 5.45 -0.91 11.87
C GLY A 93 5.39 0.50 11.29
N GLN A 94 4.76 0.65 10.13
CA GLN A 94 4.83 1.88 9.33
C GLN A 94 4.14 3.07 9.99
N ALA A 95 2.91 2.94 10.48
CA ALA A 95 2.18 4.09 11.03
C ALA A 95 2.79 4.58 12.35
N PHE A 96 3.16 3.68 13.26
CA PHE A 96 3.81 4.06 14.52
C PHE A 96 5.20 4.66 14.29
N LEU A 97 6.06 4.01 13.48
CA LEU A 97 7.40 4.54 13.20
C LEU A 97 7.33 5.86 12.42
N GLY A 98 6.40 5.97 11.48
CA GLY A 98 6.14 7.21 10.74
C GLY A 98 5.68 8.34 11.66
N LEU A 99 4.79 8.04 12.62
CA LEU A 99 4.38 9.01 13.64
C LEU A 99 5.54 9.40 14.56
N ALA A 100 6.33 8.44 15.03
CA ALA A 100 7.50 8.70 15.86
C ALA A 100 8.50 9.62 15.13
N LEU A 101 8.76 9.35 13.85
CA LEU A 101 9.60 10.19 13.00
C LEU A 101 9.00 11.60 12.82
N ALA A 102 7.68 11.70 12.62
CA ALA A 102 6.98 12.99 12.51
C ALA A 102 7.06 13.82 13.81
N ILE A 103 6.98 13.17 14.97
CA ILE A 103 7.16 13.83 16.27
C ILE A 103 8.59 14.35 16.38
N VAL A 104 9.60 13.52 16.12
CA VAL A 104 11.03 13.91 16.13
C VAL A 104 11.29 15.06 15.13
N ALA A 105 10.64 15.03 13.96
CA ALA A 105 10.71 16.11 12.97
C ALA A 105 10.21 17.45 13.51
N ARG A 106 9.20 17.44 14.39
CA ARG A 106 8.59 18.65 14.98
C ARG A 106 9.20 19.09 16.30
N MET A 107 10.00 18.25 16.96
CA MET A 107 10.65 18.62 18.23
C MET A 107 11.54 19.87 18.08
N LYS A 108 11.44 20.77 19.07
CA LYS A 108 12.34 21.91 19.21
C LYS A 108 13.71 21.39 19.64
N LEU A 109 14.74 21.78 18.91
CA LEU A 109 16.11 21.35 19.16
C LEU A 109 16.92 22.46 19.85
N PRO A 110 17.91 22.12 20.70
CA PRO A 110 18.78 23.11 21.35
C PRO A 110 19.45 24.04 20.35
N GLU A 111 19.81 25.24 20.80
CA GLU A 111 20.65 26.16 20.03
C GLU A 111 22.14 25.87 20.29
N GLY A 112 23.00 26.18 19.32
CA GLY A 112 24.45 25.92 19.39
C GLY A 112 24.93 24.75 18.51
N PRO A 113 26.24 24.42 18.56
CA PRO A 113 26.89 23.48 17.64
C PRO A 113 26.27 22.06 17.69
N LEU A 114 25.95 21.57 18.89
CA LEU A 114 25.31 20.27 19.08
C LEU A 114 23.89 20.24 18.50
N GLY A 115 23.15 21.34 18.65
CA GLY A 115 21.80 21.47 18.08
C GLY A 115 21.79 21.49 16.55
N THR A 116 22.77 22.15 15.94
CA THR A 116 22.98 22.14 14.49
C THR A 116 23.28 20.73 13.98
N LEU A 117 24.15 19.98 14.67
CA LEU A 117 24.44 18.59 14.33
C LEU A 117 23.18 17.72 14.35
N ILE A 118 22.36 17.82 15.41
CA ILE A 118 21.12 17.04 15.52
C ILE A 118 20.11 17.40 14.41
N LYS A 119 20.01 18.70 14.04
CA LYS A 119 19.17 19.14 12.92
C LYS A 119 19.58 18.50 11.60
N VAL A 120 20.89 18.44 11.33
CA VAL A 120 21.45 17.82 10.12
C VAL A 120 21.20 16.31 10.12
N LEU A 121 21.53 15.61 11.22
CA LEU A 121 21.29 14.17 11.33
C LEU A 121 19.80 13.81 11.15
N ARG A 122 18.90 14.62 11.73
CA ARG A 122 17.46 14.47 11.55
C ARG A 122 17.04 14.64 10.09
N ALA A 123 17.56 15.66 9.40
CA ALA A 123 17.27 15.89 7.99
C ALA A 123 17.78 14.76 7.09
N ILE A 124 18.96 14.21 7.40
CA ILE A 124 19.52 13.04 6.71
C ILE A 124 18.61 11.83 6.93
N ALA A 125 18.26 11.52 8.18
CA ALA A 125 17.42 10.37 8.51
C ALA A 125 16.05 10.44 7.80
N ILE A 126 15.38 11.60 7.84
CA ILE A 126 14.09 11.80 7.17
C ILE A 126 14.25 11.65 5.64
N THR A 127 15.27 12.27 5.06
CA THR A 127 15.54 12.17 3.61
C THR A 127 15.78 10.72 3.18
N LEU A 128 16.56 9.96 3.95
CA LEU A 128 16.82 8.55 3.67
C LEU A 128 15.53 7.72 3.67
N VAL A 129 14.64 7.94 4.65
CA VAL A 129 13.34 7.27 4.71
C VAL A 129 12.49 7.57 3.47
N PHE A 130 12.43 8.83 3.04
CA PHE A 130 11.70 9.19 1.82
C PHE A 130 12.35 8.63 0.54
N ILE A 131 13.69 8.60 0.47
CA ILE A 131 14.41 7.96 -0.64
C ILE A 131 14.12 6.47 -0.71
N SER A 132 14.03 5.79 0.44
CA SER A 132 13.66 4.37 0.47
C SER A 132 12.29 4.12 -0.15
N TRP A 133 11.38 5.11 -0.15
CA TRP A 133 10.05 5.00 -0.73
C TRP A 133 10.05 5.01 -2.27
N VAL A 134 11.16 5.37 -2.90
CA VAL A 134 11.34 5.30 -4.36
C VAL A 134 11.76 3.89 -4.80
N ILE A 135 12.24 3.05 -3.88
CA ILE A 135 12.68 1.69 -4.19
C ILE A 135 11.45 0.84 -4.55
N PRO A 136 11.45 0.16 -5.72
CA PRO A 136 10.37 -0.76 -6.05
C PRO A 136 10.26 -1.89 -5.02
N GLU A 137 9.04 -2.25 -4.62
CA GLU A 137 8.77 -3.30 -3.62
C GLU A 137 9.47 -4.63 -3.94
N VAL A 138 9.52 -5.00 -5.23
CA VAL A 138 10.20 -6.21 -5.69
C VAL A 138 11.71 -6.15 -5.40
N VAL A 139 12.35 -5.00 -5.61
CA VAL A 139 13.78 -4.80 -5.33
C VAL A 139 14.04 -4.85 -3.83
N ALA A 140 13.17 -4.22 -3.03
CA ALA A 140 13.26 -4.29 -1.57
C ALA A 140 13.14 -5.75 -1.07
N GLY A 141 12.23 -6.54 -1.65
CA GLY A 141 12.08 -7.96 -1.35
C GLY A 141 13.34 -8.77 -1.65
N TYR A 142 13.95 -8.59 -2.82
CA TYR A 142 15.21 -9.28 -3.16
C TYR A 142 16.39 -8.84 -2.29
N ALA A 143 16.51 -7.54 -2.00
CA ALA A 143 17.54 -7.04 -1.11
C ALA A 143 17.42 -7.65 0.29
N TRP A 144 16.20 -7.72 0.83
CA TRP A 144 15.94 -8.37 2.10
C TRP A 144 16.29 -9.86 2.06
N ALA A 145 15.89 -10.57 1.01
CA ALA A 145 16.22 -11.99 0.84
C ALA A 145 17.74 -12.22 0.82
N ALA A 146 18.49 -11.42 0.05
CA ALA A 146 19.95 -11.52 -0.02
C ALA A 146 20.65 -11.18 1.30
N ILE A 147 20.13 -10.22 2.06
CA ILE A 147 20.66 -9.85 3.39
C ILE A 147 20.42 -10.98 4.39
N THR A 148 19.23 -11.58 4.37
CA THR A 148 18.79 -12.60 5.33
C THR A 148 19.17 -14.03 4.95
N GLU A 149 19.74 -14.24 3.76
CA GLU A 149 20.25 -15.53 3.33
C GLU A 149 21.34 -16.06 4.29
N ARG A 150 21.45 -17.39 4.39
CA ARG A 150 22.52 -18.03 5.16
C ARG A 150 23.88 -17.67 4.56
N GLY A 151 24.75 -17.06 5.37
CA GLY A 151 26.04 -16.53 4.89
C GLY A 151 25.93 -15.18 4.17
N GLY A 152 24.72 -14.62 4.05
CA GLY A 152 24.45 -13.25 3.63
C GLY A 152 24.89 -12.22 4.68
N LEU A 153 24.68 -10.93 4.39
CA LEU A 153 25.19 -9.82 5.21
C LEU A 153 24.77 -9.92 6.68
N LEU A 154 23.51 -10.26 6.95
CA LEU A 154 23.01 -10.37 8.33
C LEU A 154 23.72 -11.47 9.10
N SER A 155 23.91 -12.64 8.47
CA SER A 155 24.62 -13.77 9.07
C SER A 155 26.06 -13.42 9.43
N ARG A 156 26.73 -12.65 8.56
CA ARG A 156 28.11 -12.18 8.76
C ARG A 156 28.21 -11.16 9.89
N LEU A 157 27.31 -10.17 9.89
CA LEU A 157 27.27 -9.14 10.94
C LEU A 157 27.01 -9.73 12.32
N LEU A 158 26.21 -10.79 12.41
CA LEU A 158 25.92 -11.48 13.66
C LEU A 158 26.98 -12.54 14.03
N GLY A 159 27.98 -12.79 13.17
CA GLY A 159 29.04 -13.78 13.43
C GLY A 159 28.54 -15.22 13.51
N ILE A 160 27.34 -15.50 12.97
CA ILE A 160 26.69 -16.84 13.03
C ILE A 160 26.97 -17.69 11.79
N GLU A 161 27.76 -17.18 10.84
CA GLU A 161 28.12 -17.87 9.60
C GLU A 161 28.72 -19.27 9.86
N GLY A 162 29.68 -19.37 10.80
CA GLY A 162 30.35 -20.63 11.12
C GLY A 162 29.40 -21.71 11.67
N ARG A 163 28.37 -21.33 12.43
CA ARG A 163 27.36 -22.29 12.95
C ARG A 163 26.41 -22.76 11.85
N LEU A 164 26.07 -21.90 10.89
CA LEU A 164 25.14 -22.21 9.81
C LEU A 164 25.70 -23.22 8.78
N TYR A 165 27.03 -23.31 8.66
CA TYR A 165 27.70 -24.27 7.78
C TYR A 165 27.97 -25.63 8.44
N LEU A 166 28.02 -25.71 9.77
CA LEU A 166 28.41 -26.91 10.52
C LEU A 166 27.23 -27.81 10.92
N GLU A 167 25.99 -27.32 10.86
CA GLU A 167 24.78 -28.08 11.22
C GLU A 167 24.12 -28.80 10.03
N ARG A 168 24.90 -29.23 9.02
CA ARG A 168 24.38 -30.08 7.95
C ARG A 168 24.50 -31.57 8.30
N PRO A 169 23.42 -32.38 8.19
CA PRO A 169 23.52 -33.73 7.65
C PRO A 169 23.80 -33.71 6.14
#